data_AF-A0A927C5W5-F1
#
_entry.id   AF-A0A927C5W5-F1
#
_cell.length_a   1.000
_cell.length_b   1.000
_cell.length_c   1.000
_cell.angle_alpha   90.00
_cell.angle_beta   90.00
_cell.angle_gamma   90.00
#
_symmetry.space_group_name_H-M   'P 1'
#
loop_
_entity.id
_entity.type
_entity.pdbx_description
1 polymer ?
#
loop_
_entity_poly.entity_id
_entity_poly.type
_entity_poly.pdbx_seq_one_letter_code
_entity_poly.pdbx_strand_id
1 'polypeptide(L)'
;MTNTKKIAGTTENWESRILGADEKYAKPSTDKSAKKALNDSLGMQMISIRFQKSLLEELKMIADINGIGYQPLIKQVLQRFVDAEKKDLLRKKAADARGEDLSTRNGNDEPPQSAAG
;
A
#
# COMPACT_ATOMS: atom_id res chain seq x y z
N MET A 1 -51.90 7.46 0.61
CA MET A 1 -51.46 7.15 2.00
C MET A 1 -50.55 5.93 1.93
N THR A 2 -49.23 6.10 1.92
CA THR A 2 -48.31 4.94 1.91
C THR A 2 -48.05 4.50 3.34
N ASN A 3 -48.64 3.37 3.73
CA ASN A 3 -48.52 2.77 5.04
C ASN A 3 -47.11 2.18 5.22
N THR A 4 -46.17 2.96 5.77
CA THR A 4 -44.80 2.50 6.01
C THR A 4 -44.82 1.49 7.17
N LYS A 5 -44.79 0.20 6.85
CA LYS A 5 -44.62 -0.88 7.83
C LYS A 5 -43.37 -0.60 8.67
N LYS A 6 -43.56 -0.34 9.95
CA LYS A 6 -42.47 -0.08 10.91
C LYS A 6 -41.73 -1.40 11.17
N ILE A 7 -40.43 -1.41 10.95
CA ILE A 7 -39.56 -2.57 11.22
C ILE A 7 -39.34 -2.66 12.74
N ALA A 8 -39.43 -3.86 13.30
CA ALA A 8 -39.20 -4.07 14.73
C ALA A 8 -37.70 -3.93 15.06
N GLY A 9 -37.38 -3.23 16.16
CA GLY A 9 -36.02 -3.01 16.65
C GLY A 9 -35.43 -4.22 17.37
N THR A 10 -35.45 -5.40 16.74
CA THR A 10 -34.85 -6.63 17.30
C THR A 10 -33.41 -6.81 16.81
N THR A 11 -32.60 -7.54 17.57
CA THR A 11 -31.21 -7.87 17.20
C THR A 11 -31.16 -8.61 15.88
N GLU A 12 -32.08 -9.56 15.64
CA GLU A 12 -32.14 -10.35 14.41
C GLU A 12 -32.34 -9.45 13.18
N ASN A 13 -33.20 -8.43 13.27
CA ASN A 13 -33.47 -7.51 12.16
C ASN A 13 -32.27 -6.57 11.89
N TRP A 14 -31.49 -6.23 12.91
CA TRP A 14 -30.25 -5.46 12.76
C TRP A 14 -29.17 -6.30 12.07
N GLU A 15 -28.92 -7.51 12.56
CA GLU A 15 -27.91 -8.43 12.00
C GLU A 15 -28.26 -8.89 10.58
N SER A 16 -29.54 -9.12 10.29
CA SER A 16 -30.02 -9.47 8.95
C SER A 16 -30.06 -8.28 7.99
N ARG A 17 -29.63 -7.08 8.42
CA ARG A 17 -29.64 -5.83 7.66
C ARG A 17 -31.03 -5.39 7.17
N ILE A 18 -32.10 -5.94 7.73
CA ILE A 18 -33.48 -5.50 7.46
C ILE A 18 -33.70 -4.12 8.11
N LEU A 19 -33.07 -3.87 9.25
CA LEU A 19 -33.05 -2.60 9.96
C LEU A 19 -31.68 -1.91 9.80
N GLY A 20 -31.66 -0.62 9.51
CA GLY A 20 -30.43 0.21 9.51
C GLY A 20 -29.61 0.22 8.21
N ALA A 21 -29.90 -0.65 7.24
CA ALA A 21 -29.16 -0.71 5.97
C ALA A 21 -29.77 0.14 4.83
N ASP A 22 -30.89 0.80 5.06
CA ASP A 22 -31.57 1.62 4.05
C ASP A 22 -30.85 2.98 3.88
N GLU A 23 -30.32 3.20 2.68
CA GLU A 23 -29.52 4.37 2.31
C GLU A 23 -30.27 5.68 2.49
N LYS A 24 -31.61 5.71 2.42
CA LYS A 24 -32.38 6.94 2.63
C LYS A 24 -32.25 7.52 4.04
N TYR A 25 -31.79 6.71 4.99
CA TYR A 25 -31.49 7.13 6.36
C TYR A 25 -30.00 7.38 6.60
N ALA A 26 -29.12 7.01 5.66
CA ALA A 26 -27.70 7.31 5.73
C ALA A 26 -27.45 8.78 5.37
N LYS A 27 -26.56 9.44 6.11
CA LYS A 27 -26.09 10.79 5.79
C LYS A 27 -24.57 10.83 5.85
N PRO A 28 -23.90 11.45 4.87
CA PRO A 28 -22.47 11.71 4.97
C PRO A 28 -22.18 12.49 6.25
N SER A 29 -21.15 12.08 6.99
CA SER A 29 -20.70 12.85 8.15
C SER A 29 -20.28 14.25 7.70
N THR A 30 -20.83 15.27 8.37
CA THR A 30 -20.43 16.68 8.18
C THR A 30 -19.09 16.97 8.84
N ASP A 31 -18.64 16.09 9.74
CA ASP A 31 -17.37 16.21 10.43
C ASP A 31 -16.20 15.84 9.50
N LYS A 32 -15.47 16.85 9.09
CA LYS A 32 -14.26 16.69 8.27
C LYS A 32 -13.12 16.03 9.06
N SER A 33 -13.12 16.12 10.39
CA SER A 33 -12.09 15.54 11.25
C SER A 33 -12.18 14.02 11.31
N ALA A 34 -13.39 13.45 11.23
CA ALA A 34 -13.61 12.01 11.18
C ALA A 34 -12.86 11.33 10.01
N LYS A 35 -12.86 11.94 8.82
CA LYS A 35 -12.10 11.44 7.66
C LYS A 35 -10.59 11.49 7.88
N LYS A 36 -10.10 12.56 8.51
CA LYS A 36 -8.68 12.70 8.85
C LYS A 36 -8.26 11.64 9.87
N ALA A 37 -9.02 11.49 10.95
CA ALA A 37 -8.76 10.49 11.99
C ALA A 37 -8.76 9.06 11.44
N LEU A 38 -9.67 8.76 10.51
CA LEU A 38 -9.70 7.47 9.81
C LEU A 38 -8.46 7.25 8.93
N ASN A 39 -8.06 8.26 8.17
CA ASN A 39 -6.84 8.15 7.36
C ASN A 39 -5.60 7.97 8.24
N ASP A 40 -5.50 8.74 9.33
CA ASP A 40 -4.39 8.67 10.28
C ASP A 40 -4.32 7.28 10.94
N SER A 41 -5.45 6.70 11.37
CA SER A 41 -5.48 5.36 11.98
C SER A 41 -5.10 4.24 11.01
N LEU A 42 -5.36 4.44 9.71
CA LEU A 42 -4.98 3.53 8.64
C LEU A 42 -3.57 3.81 8.09
N GLY A 43 -2.84 4.80 8.64
CA GLY A 43 -1.53 5.21 8.13
C GLY A 43 -1.57 5.78 6.71
N MET A 44 -2.71 6.30 6.27
CA MET A 44 -2.91 6.85 4.93
C MET A 44 -2.64 8.34 4.89
N GLN A 45 -1.78 8.75 3.95
CA GLN A 45 -1.54 10.17 3.67
C GLN A 45 -2.20 10.56 2.35
N MET A 46 -2.94 11.67 2.37
CA MET A 46 -3.44 12.27 1.13
C MET A 46 -2.27 12.91 0.37
N ILE A 47 -2.10 12.51 -0.88
CA ILE A 47 -1.13 13.10 -1.79
C ILE A 47 -1.86 13.71 -2.99
N SER A 48 -1.37 14.85 -3.47
CA SER A 48 -1.84 15.47 -4.70
C SER A 48 -0.76 15.28 -5.77
N ILE A 49 -1.07 14.47 -6.78
CA ILE A 49 -0.18 14.18 -7.91
C ILE A 49 -0.89 14.58 -9.19
N ARG A 50 -0.17 15.22 -10.12
CA ARG A 50 -0.68 15.53 -11.46
C ARG A 50 -0.19 14.46 -12.44
N PHE A 51 -1.11 13.87 -13.20
CA PHE A 51 -0.79 12.97 -14.31
C PHE A 51 -1.05 13.67 -15.65
N GLN A 52 -0.35 13.22 -16.70
CA GLN A 52 -0.72 13.55 -18.07
C GLN A 52 -2.09 12.96 -18.39
N LYS A 53 -2.90 13.67 -19.19
CA LYS A 53 -4.27 13.24 -19.52
C LYS A 53 -4.29 11.88 -20.21
N SER A 54 -3.42 11.66 -21.19
CA SER A 54 -3.32 10.37 -21.90
C SER A 54 -3.06 9.21 -20.96
N LEU A 55 -2.06 9.35 -20.08
CA LEU A 55 -1.72 8.33 -19.09
C LEU A 55 -2.89 8.01 -18.14
N LEU A 56 -3.64 9.02 -17.72
CA LEU A 56 -4.79 8.79 -16.85
C LEU A 56 -5.88 7.97 -17.56
N GLU A 57 -6.15 8.23 -18.83
CA GLU A 57 -7.14 7.49 -19.60
C GLU A 57 -6.69 6.05 -19.89
N GLU A 58 -5.40 5.84 -20.19
CA GLU A 58 -4.82 4.50 -20.31
C GLU A 58 -4.92 3.71 -19.01
N LEU A 59 -4.62 4.34 -17.86
CA LEU A 59 -4.75 3.70 -16.55
C LEU A 59 -6.19 3.30 -16.24
N LYS A 60 -7.18 4.13 -16.60
CA LYS A 60 -8.60 3.78 -16.44
C LYS A 60 -8.97 2.59 -17.31
N MET A 61 -8.59 2.60 -18.58
CA MET A 61 -8.85 1.50 -19.51
C MET A 61 -8.26 0.17 -19.00
N ILE A 62 -7.01 0.19 -18.52
CA ILE A 62 -6.39 -1.00 -17.92
C ILE A 62 -7.16 -1.44 -16.68
N ALA A 63 -7.57 -0.51 -15.83
CA ALA A 63 -8.29 -0.83 -14.61
C ALA A 63 -9.65 -1.49 -14.91
N ASP A 64 -10.37 -0.98 -15.91
CA ASP A 64 -11.65 -1.52 -16.37
C ASP A 64 -11.51 -2.95 -16.87
N ILE A 65 -10.46 -3.24 -17.67
CA ILE A 65 -10.16 -4.61 -18.13
C ILE A 65 -9.90 -5.55 -16.95
N ASN A 66 -9.27 -5.06 -15.89
CA ASN A 66 -8.98 -5.84 -14.68
C ASN A 66 -10.14 -5.87 -13.67
N GLY A 67 -11.27 -5.21 -13.96
CA GLY A 67 -12.43 -5.14 -13.06
C GLY A 67 -12.16 -4.37 -11.76
N ILE A 68 -11.18 -3.46 -11.74
CA ILE A 68 -10.84 -2.64 -10.58
C ILE A 68 -10.88 -1.15 -10.94
N GLY A 69 -10.99 -0.27 -9.95
CA GLY A 69 -10.85 1.17 -10.20
C GLY A 69 -9.40 1.56 -10.49
N TYR A 70 -9.20 2.67 -11.22
CA TYR A 70 -7.86 3.19 -11.52
C TYR A 70 -7.06 3.57 -10.27
N GLN A 71 -7.73 4.04 -9.21
CA GLN A 71 -7.09 4.38 -7.94
C GLN A 71 -6.54 3.14 -7.22
N PRO A 72 -7.29 2.03 -7.08
CA PRO A 72 -6.73 0.75 -6.68
C PRO A 72 -5.55 0.29 -7.54
N LEU A 73 -5.67 0.40 -8.87
CA LEU A 73 -4.62 -0.02 -9.80
C LEU A 73 -3.31 0.74 -9.54
N ILE A 74 -3.35 2.08 -9.52
CA ILE A 74 -2.13 2.88 -9.33
C ILE A 74 -1.47 2.61 -7.98
N LYS A 75 -2.26 2.38 -6.92
CA LYS A 75 -1.72 1.99 -5.61
C LYS A 75 -0.95 0.66 -5.70
N GLN A 76 -1.50 -0.34 -6.38
CA GLN A 76 -0.82 -1.63 -6.55
C GLN A 76 0.46 -1.50 -7.38
N VAL A 77 0.43 -0.71 -8.45
CA VAL A 77 1.60 -0.47 -9.31
C VAL A 77 2.72 0.19 -8.51
N LEU A 78 2.43 1.26 -7.77
CA LEU A 78 3.42 1.95 -6.94
C LEU A 78 3.97 1.04 -5.84
N GLN A 79 3.14 0.23 -5.19
CA GLN A 79 3.58 -0.71 -4.17
C GLN A 79 4.53 -1.77 -4.76
N ARG A 80 4.16 -2.38 -5.90
CA ARG A 80 5.00 -3.38 -6.59
C ARG A 80 6.34 -2.79 -7.01
N PHE A 81 6.34 -1.55 -7.50
CA PHE A 81 7.57 -0.85 -7.85
C PHE A 81 8.47 -0.66 -6.61
N VAL A 82 7.93 -0.12 -5.51
CA VAL A 82 8.70 0.08 -4.27
C VAL A 82 9.27 -1.24 -3.73
N ASP A 83 8.49 -2.32 -3.76
CA ASP A 83 8.95 -3.62 -3.26
C ASP A 83 10.06 -4.22 -4.13
N ALA A 84 9.99 -4.02 -5.45
CA ALA A 84 11.04 -4.44 -6.38
C ALA A 84 12.33 -3.65 -6.15
N GLU A 85 12.25 -2.31 -6.08
CA GLU A 85 13.41 -1.43 -5.88
C GLU A 85 14.08 -1.67 -4.53
N LYS A 86 13.31 -1.89 -3.46
CA LYS A 86 13.87 -2.24 -2.15
C LYS A 86 14.69 -3.52 -2.21
N LYS A 87 14.18 -4.55 -2.88
CA LYS A 87 14.89 -5.84 -3.02
C LYS A 87 16.17 -5.67 -3.82
N ASP A 88 16.13 -4.90 -4.91
CA ASP A 88 17.31 -4.65 -5.74
C ASP A 88 18.39 -3.87 -4.96
N LEU A 89 18.01 -2.81 -4.26
CA LEU A 89 18.93 -2.02 -3.43
C LEU A 89 19.59 -2.87 -2.33
N LEU A 90 18.83 -3.75 -1.67
CA LEU A 90 19.37 -4.67 -0.67
C LEU A 90 20.35 -5.68 -1.27
N ARG A 91 20.05 -6.21 -2.46
CA ARG A 91 20.94 -7.14 -3.17
C ARG A 91 22.26 -6.47 -3.53
N LYS A 92 22.21 -5.25 -4.05
CA LYS A 92 23.40 -4.45 -4.38
C LYS A 92 24.25 -4.20 -3.15
N LYS A 93 23.66 -3.68 -2.07
CA LYS A 93 24.39 -3.46 -0.80
C LYS A 93 25.01 -4.73 -0.22
N ALA A 94 24.31 -5.87 -0.32
CA ALA A 94 24.85 -7.15 0.13
C ALA A 94 26.00 -7.66 -0.74
N ALA A 95 25.98 -7.38 -2.04
CA ALA A 95 27.08 -7.68 -2.95
C ALA A 95 28.30 -6.79 -2.66
N ASP A 96 28.10 -5.50 -2.43
CA ASP A 96 29.16 -4.56 -2.08
C ASP A 96 29.86 -4.96 -0.77
N ALA A 97 29.08 -5.28 0.28
CA ALA A 97 29.63 -5.75 1.55
C ALA A 97 30.43 -7.06 1.43
N ARG A 98 30.06 -7.95 0.50
CA ARG A 98 30.82 -9.18 0.21
C ARG A 98 32.06 -8.91 -0.64
N GLY A 99 32.01 -7.92 -1.52
CA GLY A 99 33.16 -7.47 -2.31
C GLY A 99 34.26 -6.88 -1.43
N GLU A 100 33.89 -6.08 -0.44
CA GLU A 100 34.83 -5.51 0.54
C GLU A 100 35.47 -6.57 1.46
N ASP A 101 34.71 -7.59 1.88
CA ASP A 101 35.20 -8.70 2.73
C ASP A 101 36.24 -9.58 2.00
N LEU A 102 36.13 -9.72 0.67
CA LEU A 102 37.11 -10.46 -0.16
C LEU A 102 38.39 -9.65 -0.44
N SER A 103 38.31 -8.32 -0.57
CA SER A 103 39.52 -7.48 -0.72
C SER A 103 40.32 -7.36 0.58
N THR A 104 39.68 -7.50 1.74
CA THR A 104 40.35 -7.34 3.05
C THR A 104 41.13 -8.59 3.47
N ARG A 105 40.81 -9.78 2.92
CA ARG A 105 41.47 -11.05 3.25
C ARG A 105 42.79 -11.32 2.50
N ASN A 106 43.05 -10.65 1.37
CA ASN A 106 44.25 -10.91 0.55
C ASN A 106 45.51 -10.12 0.98
N GLY A 107 45.49 -9.44 2.13
CA GLY A 107 46.54 -8.49 2.53
C GLY A 107 47.56 -8.96 3.57
N ASN A 108 47.43 -10.14 4.20
CA ASN A 108 48.21 -10.46 5.42
C ASN A 108 48.85 -11.86 5.49
N ASP A 109 48.99 -12.58 4.38
CA ASP A 109 49.73 -13.86 4.38
C ASP A 109 51.16 -13.68 3.82
N GLU A 110 52.00 -12.91 4.52
CA GLU A 110 53.45 -13.01 4.35
C GLU A 110 53.97 -13.99 5.43
N PRO A 111 54.48 -15.18 5.06
CA PRO A 111 54.96 -16.14 6.05
C PRO A 111 56.20 -15.55 6.75
N PRO A 112 56.34 -15.72 8.09
CA PRO A 112 57.51 -15.24 8.79
C PRO A 112 58.73 -15.95 8.21
N GLN A 113 59.62 -15.19 7.56
CA GLN A 113 60.90 -15.72 7.11
C GLN A 113 61.67 -16.19 8.34
N SER A 114 61.70 -17.51 8.49
CA SER A 114 62.69 -18.22 9.29
C SER A 114 64.03 -18.14 8.56
N ALA A 115 64.99 -17.44 9.16
CA ALA A 115 66.42 -17.66 8.99
C ALA A 115 67.05 -17.17 10.30
N ALA A 116 67.39 -18.00 11.28
CA ALA A 116 68.45 -19.02 11.27
C ALA A 116 69.81 -18.41 10.89
N GLY A 117 70.70 -18.28 11.88
CA GLY A 117 72.12 -17.96 11.71
C GLY A 117 72.63 -16.88 12.63
#